data_AF-A1AZ00-F1
#
_entry.id   AF-A1AZ00-F1
#
_cell.length_a   1.000
_cell.length_b   1.000
_cell.length_c   1.000
_cell.angle_alpha   90.00
_cell.angle_beta   90.00
_cell.angle_gamma   90.00
#
_symmetry.space_group_name_H-M   'P 1'
#
loop_
_entity.id
_entity.type
_entity.pdbx_description
1 polymer ?
#
loop_
_entity_poly.entity_id
_entity_poly.type
_entity_poly.pdbx_seq_one_letter_code
_entity_poly.pdbx_strand_id
1 'polypeptide(L)'
;MGLQPAAAGRKTRVMKATHDDKTFTLTGEIWSATYPLDELPKWLRWYRSRKARFPKAGDAYDPTIAALEGLAAELGVEVSED
;
A
#
# COMPACT_ATOMS: atom_id res chain seq x y z
N MET A 1 16.82 4.13 -11.44
CA MET A 1 15.68 4.00 -10.50
C MET A 1 14.43 4.32 -11.29
N GLY A 2 13.76 3.30 -11.82
CA GLY A 2 12.71 3.46 -12.82
C GLY A 2 11.38 3.83 -12.18
N LEU A 3 11.01 5.11 -12.23
CA LEU A 3 9.66 5.57 -11.96
C LEU A 3 8.84 5.35 -13.24
N GLN A 4 8.08 4.26 -13.30
CA GLN A 4 7.18 3.98 -14.42
C GLN A 4 5.98 4.94 -14.35
N PRO A 5 5.54 5.55 -15.46
CA PRO A 5 4.33 6.37 -15.49
C PRO A 5 3.10 5.45 -15.63
N ALA A 6 2.10 5.60 -14.75
CA ALA A 6 0.82 4.89 -14.88
C ALA A 6 -0.31 5.85 -15.27
N ALA A 7 -1.16 5.35 -16.16
CA ALA A 7 -2.20 6.05 -16.90
C ALA A 7 -3.36 6.58 -16.04
N ALA A 8 -4.00 7.62 -16.58
CA ALA A 8 -5.10 8.39 -16.00
C ALA A 8 -6.41 7.59 -15.79
N GLY A 9 -7.15 7.90 -14.72
CA GLY A 9 -8.54 7.44 -14.57
C GLY A 9 -9.23 7.73 -13.24
N ARG A 10 -9.98 8.85 -13.20
CA ARG A 10 -11.11 9.23 -12.32
C ARG A 10 -10.88 9.47 -10.81
N LYS A 11 -11.44 10.62 -10.40
CA LYS A 11 -11.47 11.27 -9.09
C LYS A 11 -12.07 10.40 -7.97
N THR A 12 -11.22 9.85 -7.09
CA THR A 12 -11.61 9.63 -5.69
C THR A 12 -10.35 9.64 -4.83
N ARG A 13 -10.44 10.19 -3.62
CA ARG A 13 -9.43 10.16 -2.55
C ARG A 13 -9.25 8.74 -2.00
N VAL A 14 -9.13 7.74 -2.87
CA VAL A 14 -9.22 6.31 -2.58
C VAL A 14 -7.93 5.69 -3.06
N MET A 15 -7.11 5.29 -2.10
CA MET A 15 -5.95 4.46 -2.38
C MET A 15 -6.44 3.08 -2.82
N LYS A 16 -5.88 2.55 -3.91
CA LYS A 16 -6.17 1.19 -4.36
C LYS A 16 -4.89 0.36 -4.34
N ALA A 17 -4.98 -0.86 -3.83
CA ALA A 17 -3.97 -1.88 -3.99
C ALA A 17 -4.48 -2.91 -5.00
N THR A 18 -3.67 -3.20 -6.02
CA THR A 18 -3.92 -4.31 -6.95
C THR A 18 -2.73 -5.25 -6.89
N HIS A 19 -2.91 -6.52 -7.21
CA HIS A 19 -1.82 -7.48 -7.28
C HIS A 19 -1.82 -8.26 -8.59
N ASP A 20 -0.61 -8.68 -8.95
CA ASP A 20 -0.28 -9.70 -9.94
C ASP A 20 0.32 -10.90 -9.19
N ASP A 21 0.69 -11.97 -9.90
CA ASP A 21 1.23 -13.21 -9.32
C ASP A 21 2.40 -13.03 -8.34
N LYS A 22 3.20 -11.96 -8.46
CA LYS A 22 4.41 -11.76 -7.66
C LYS A 22 4.59 -10.35 -7.09
N THR A 23 3.74 -9.41 -7.48
CA THR A 23 3.90 -7.99 -7.17
C THR A 23 2.57 -7.36 -6.88
N PHE A 24 2.56 -6.35 -6.01
CA PHE A 24 1.41 -5.49 -5.80
C PHE A 24 1.72 -4.06 -6.22
N THR A 25 0.71 -3.39 -6.75
CA THR A 25 0.76 -2.00 -7.15
C THR A 25 -0.17 -1.19 -6.26
N LEU A 26 0.38 -0.18 -5.60
CA LEU A 26 -0.37 0.86 -4.92
C LEU A 26 -0.58 2.02 -5.88
N THR A 27 -1.84 2.34 -6.12
CA THR A 27 -2.24 3.46 -6.96
C THR A 27 -2.98 4.48 -6.11
N GLY A 28 -2.37 5.64 -5.93
CA GLY A 28 -2.94 6.83 -5.32
C GLY A 28 -3.33 7.88 -6.38
N GLU A 29 -3.78 9.05 -5.91
CA GLU A 29 -4.26 10.13 -6.80
C GLU A 29 -3.15 10.76 -7.65
N ILE A 30 -1.93 10.87 -7.12
CA ILE A 30 -0.81 11.58 -7.73
C ILE A 30 0.41 10.65 -7.92
N TRP A 31 0.35 9.42 -7.41
CA TRP A 31 1.47 8.51 -7.41
C TRP A 31 1.03 7.07 -7.58
N SER A 32 1.93 6.26 -8.12
CA SER A 32 1.75 4.84 -8.30
C SER A 32 3.08 4.16 -8.00
N ALA A 33 3.07 3.06 -7.25
CA ALA A 33 4.29 2.31 -6.97
C ALA A 33 4.00 0.81 -6.94
N THR A 34 4.89 0.04 -7.55
CA THR A 34 4.83 -1.42 -7.62
C THR A 34 5.93 -2.02 -6.76
N TYR A 35 5.57 -2.99 -5.94
CA TYR A 35 6.43 -3.67 -4.99
C TYR A 35 6.22 -5.19 -5.07
N PRO A 36 7.21 -6.01 -4.71
CA PRO A 36 7.04 -7.46 -4.61
C PRO A 36 6.09 -7.85 -3.47
N LEU A 37 5.26 -8.87 -3.70
CA LEU A 37 4.33 -9.41 -2.69
C LEU A 37 5.04 -9.96 -1.46
N ASP A 38 6.26 -10.45 -1.62
CA ASP A 38 7.11 -10.90 -0.52
C ASP A 38 7.40 -9.78 0.50
N GLU A 39 7.40 -8.51 0.05
CA GLU A 39 7.58 -7.36 0.92
C GLU A 39 6.26 -6.81 1.49
N LEU A 40 5.10 -7.38 1.14
CA LEU A 40 3.80 -6.94 1.64
C LEU A 40 3.74 -6.82 3.19
N PRO A 41 4.11 -7.85 3.98
CA PRO A 41 4.09 -7.75 5.44
C PRO A 41 5.08 -6.69 5.96
N LYS A 42 6.24 -6.53 5.30
CA LYS A 42 7.24 -5.51 5.64
C LYS A 42 6.71 -4.10 5.44
N TRP A 43 6.03 -3.83 4.32
CA TRP A 43 5.41 -2.53 4.04
C TRP A 43 4.31 -2.21 5.05
N LEU A 44 3.44 -3.17 5.36
CA LEU A 44 2.34 -2.98 6.30
C LEU A 44 2.85 -2.60 7.70
N ARG A 45 3.85 -3.32 8.20
CA ARG A 45 4.53 -3.02 9.48
C ARG A 45 5.22 -1.66 9.48
N TRP A 46 5.84 -1.29 8.36
CA TRP A 46 6.50 0.00 8.22
C TRP A 46 5.52 1.18 8.20
N TYR A 47 4.39 1.06 7.50
CA TYR A 47 3.34 2.09 7.49
C TYR A 47 2.67 2.23 8.87
N ARG A 48 2.38 1.11 9.56
CA ARG A 48 1.89 1.13 10.95
C ARG A 48 2.88 1.83 11.89
N SER A 49 4.17 1.48 11.80
CA SER A 49 5.23 2.11 12.60
C SER A 49 5.36 3.60 12.33
N ARG A 50 5.20 4.04 11.06
CA ARG A 50 5.19 5.45 10.70
C ARG A 50 3.97 6.19 11.23
N LYS A 51 2.77 5.59 11.16
CA LYS A 51 1.56 6.17 11.76
C LYS A 51 1.74 6.40 13.27
N ALA A 52 2.30 5.42 13.97
CA ALA A 52 2.59 5.54 15.40
C ALA A 52 3.65 6.60 15.71
N ARG A 53 4.69 6.72 14.88
CA ARG A 53 5.83 7.63 15.11
C ARG A 53 5.60 9.06 14.63
N PHE A 54 4.68 9.27 13.69
CA PHE A 54 4.34 10.57 13.14
C PHE A 54 2.85 10.88 13.34
N PRO A 55 2.40 11.16 14.58
CA PRO A 55 1.01 11.52 14.85
C PRO A 55 0.56 12.79 14.11
N LYS A 56 1.50 13.66 13.72
CA LYS A 56 1.23 14.84 12.86
C LYS A 56 0.82 14.50 11.43
N ALA A 57 1.17 13.31 10.92
CA ALA A 57 0.75 12.87 9.59
C ALA A 57 -0.73 12.43 9.57
N GLY A 58 -1.34 12.24 10.75
CA GLY A 58 -2.75 11.89 10.91
C GLY A 58 -3.15 10.68 10.06
N ASP A 59 -4.32 10.80 9.43
CA ASP A 59 -4.95 9.77 8.61
C ASP A 59 -4.39 9.69 7.18
N ALA A 60 -3.23 10.31 6.89
CA ALA A 60 -2.64 10.27 5.55
C ALA A 60 -2.21 8.84 5.14
N TYR A 61 -1.87 8.00 6.12
CA TYR A 61 -1.47 6.61 5.89
C TYR A 61 -2.62 5.60 5.97
N ASP A 62 -3.74 5.95 6.61
CA ASP A 62 -4.92 5.09 6.74
C ASP A 62 -5.41 4.48 5.43
N PRO A 63 -5.58 5.23 4.32
CA PRO A 63 -6.06 4.62 3.09
C PRO A 63 -5.01 3.68 2.48
N THR A 64 -3.71 3.91 2.72
CA THR A 64 -2.64 3.00 2.27
C THR A 64 -2.60 1.73 3.10
N ILE A 65 -2.71 1.85 4.42
CA ILE A 65 -2.74 0.71 5.34
C ILE A 65 -3.98 -0.15 5.04
N ALA A 66 -5.16 0.46 4.92
CA ALA A 66 -6.40 -0.26 4.60
C ALA A 66 -6.33 -0.98 3.25
N ALA A 67 -5.72 -0.36 2.22
CA ALA A 67 -5.54 -1.00 0.92
C ALA A 67 -4.57 -2.21 1.00
N LEU A 68 -3.47 -2.08 1.75
CA LEU A 68 -2.51 -3.17 1.96
C LEU A 68 -3.10 -4.31 2.81
N GLU A 69 -3.88 -3.98 3.85
CA GLU A 69 -4.58 -4.97 4.68
C GLU A 69 -5.64 -5.72 3.90
N GLY A 70 -6.43 -5.01 3.08
CA GLY A 70 -7.38 -5.64 2.16
C GLY A 70 -6.68 -6.60 1.22
N LEU A 71 -5.55 -6.19 0.64
CA LEU A 71 -4.77 -7.04 -0.24
C LEU A 71 -4.20 -8.28 0.48
N ALA A 72 -3.66 -8.10 1.69
CA ALA A 72 -3.15 -9.21 2.49
C ALA A 72 -4.26 -10.21 2.83
N ALA A 73 -5.46 -9.72 3.15
CA ALA A 73 -6.64 -10.56 3.39
C ALA A 73 -7.09 -11.31 2.13
N GLU A 74 -7.10 -10.68 0.95
CA GLU A 74 -7.42 -11.33 -0.32
C GLU A 74 -6.42 -12.44 -0.68
N LEU A 75 -5.15 -12.22 -0.38
CA LEU A 75 -4.07 -13.18 -0.66
C LEU A 75 -3.91 -14.26 0.43
N GLY A 76 -4.58 -14.11 1.57
CA GLY A 76 -4.35 -14.96 2.75
C GLY A 76 -2.95 -14.83 3.33
N VAL A 77 -2.27 -13.69 3.12
CA VAL A 77 -0.96 -13.41 3.69
C VAL A 77 -1.15 -13.03 5.15
N GLU A 78 -0.76 -13.92 6.05
CA GLU A 78 -0.76 -13.62 7.48
C GLU A 78 0.38 -12.64 7.77
N VAL A 79 0.01 -11.41 8.13
CA VAL A 79 0.98 -10.39 8.55
C VAL A 79 1.33 -10.71 10.00
N SER A 80 2.27 -11.63 10.20
CA SER A 80 2.78 -11.95 11.54
C SER A 80 3.49 -10.71 12.12
N GLU A 81 2.92 -10.15 13.18
CA GLU A 81 3.52 -9.08 13.97
C GLU A 81 4.60 -9.69 14.89
N ASP A 82 5.81 -9.90 14.34
CA ASP A 82 7.01 -10.26 15.13
C ASP A 82 8.07 -9.13 15.10
#